data_AF-A0A8X6RCR4-F1
#
_entry.id   AF-A0A8X6RCR4-F1
#
_cell.length_a   1.000
_cell.length_b   1.000
_cell.length_c   1.000
_cell.angle_alpha   90.00
_cell.angle_beta   90.00
_cell.angle_gamma   90.00
#
_symmetry.space_group_name_H-M   'P 1'
#
loop_
_entity.id
_entity.type
_entity.pdbx_description
1 polymer ?
#
loop_
_entity_poly.entity_id
_entity_poly.type
_entity_poly.pdbx_seq_one_letter_code
_entity_poly.pdbx_strand_id
1 'polypeptide(L)'
;MARIVRYNDESVTEEYIRNGGNEIKLFISALKAFQCNNRIVMAQKKHLDDFLHGRIIGRLECGRTHLEVSEELGITQSVISRLWQRFQDDGNVSRCYSPGRPRVTMPKEDRYLAIITKRIRQSTASDLSRQLCSATGTTVSRKTVYRRLGHIGLYARRPVRCVPITASHSRLRLTWSRDYALRTPQQWSCVMFSDESRFSLQSDSRRTLVWRAPGTCYHQDNTIERHRYGGAGWLVWGGIILGSRTDLHVQSITMTGHIYRDVIL
;
A
#
# COMPACT_ATOMS: atom_id res chain seq x y z
N MET A 1 -12.60 -23.36 -18.22
CA MET A 1 -14.02 -23.30 -18.62
C MET A 1 -14.55 -21.97 -18.10
N ALA A 2 -14.91 -20.95 -18.88
CA ALA A 2 -15.40 -20.88 -20.25
C ALA A 2 -14.60 -19.88 -21.12
N ARG A 3 -14.56 -20.14 -22.43
CA ARG A 3 -13.83 -19.38 -23.46
C ARG A 3 -14.85 -18.56 -24.24
N ILE A 4 -14.68 -17.25 -24.25
CA ILE A 4 -15.46 -16.34 -25.09
C ILE A 4 -14.95 -16.52 -26.52
N VAL A 5 -15.80 -17.04 -27.41
CA VAL A 5 -15.55 -17.10 -28.86
C VAL A 5 -16.22 -15.89 -29.49
N ARG A 6 -15.42 -15.07 -30.19
CA ARG A 6 -15.91 -14.02 -31.08
C ARG A 6 -16.45 -14.71 -32.35
N TYR A 7 -17.65 -14.34 -32.78
CA TYR A 7 -18.12 -14.64 -34.13
C TYR A 7 -18.16 -13.31 -34.89
N ASN A 8 -17.22 -13.17 -35.83
CA ASN A 8 -17.30 -12.17 -36.90
C ASN A 8 -18.14 -12.82 -38.00
N ASP A 9 -19.27 -12.22 -38.37
CA ASP A 9 -19.94 -12.54 -39.63
C ASP A 9 -19.86 -11.32 -40.55
N GLU A 10 -18.79 -11.31 -41.35
CA GLU A 10 -18.79 -10.65 -42.66
C GLU A 10 -19.36 -11.65 -43.67
N SER A 11 -20.59 -11.43 -44.13
CA SER A 11 -21.02 -11.84 -45.47
C SER A 11 -22.37 -11.20 -45.79
N VAL A 12 -22.30 -9.96 -46.26
CA VAL A 12 -23.38 -9.36 -47.04
C VAL A 12 -23.37 -10.09 -48.39
N THR A 13 -24.37 -10.94 -48.62
CA THR A 13 -24.75 -11.37 -49.98
C THR A 13 -26.10 -10.73 -50.27
N GLU A 14 -26.07 -9.70 -51.12
CA GLU A 14 -27.25 -9.12 -51.74
C GLU A 14 -27.80 -10.11 -52.77
N GLU A 15 -28.98 -10.66 -52.51
CA GLU A 15 -29.81 -11.28 -53.54
C GLU A 15 -31.15 -10.52 -53.62
N TYR A 16 -31.32 -9.78 -54.71
CA TYR A 16 -32.56 -9.13 -55.08
C TYR A 16 -33.54 -10.19 -55.63
N ILE A 17 -34.72 -10.34 -55.01
CA ILE A 17 -35.89 -10.89 -55.70
C ILE A 17 -37.06 -9.92 -55.59
N ARG A 18 -37.50 -9.49 -56.78
CA ARG A 18 -38.59 -8.57 -57.06
C ARG A 18 -39.92 -9.33 -56.98
N ASN A 19 -40.84 -8.94 -56.09
CA ASN A 19 -42.30 -9.06 -56.28
C ASN A 19 -43.07 -8.20 -55.27
N GLY A 20 -43.96 -7.33 -55.76
CA GLY A 20 -45.03 -6.68 -54.98
C GLY A 20 -44.62 -5.56 -54.01
N GLY A 21 -44.63 -4.30 -54.47
CA GLY A 21 -44.15 -3.10 -53.76
C GLY A 21 -44.85 -2.66 -52.46
N ASN A 22 -45.62 -3.54 -51.79
CA ASN A 22 -46.25 -3.27 -50.49
C ASN A 22 -45.52 -3.92 -49.31
N GLU A 23 -44.84 -5.06 -49.49
CA GLU A 23 -44.18 -5.77 -48.37
C GLU A 23 -42.85 -5.12 -47.95
N ILE A 24 -42.08 -4.57 -48.89
CA ILE A 24 -40.80 -3.90 -48.59
C ILE A 24 -41.00 -2.65 -47.71
N LYS A 25 -42.12 -1.92 -47.89
CA LYS A 25 -42.43 -0.75 -47.06
C LYS A 25 -42.79 -1.14 -45.63
N LEU A 26 -43.53 -2.23 -45.45
CA LEU A 26 -43.88 -2.77 -44.13
C LEU A 26 -42.65 -3.35 -43.40
N PHE A 27 -41.72 -3.98 -44.12
CA PHE A 27 -40.51 -4.53 -43.52
C PHE A 27 -39.51 -3.43 -43.12
N ILE A 28 -39.35 -2.36 -43.92
CA ILE A 28 -38.49 -1.22 -43.57
C ILE A 28 -39.11 -0.40 -42.42
N SER A 29 -40.43 -0.23 -42.37
CA SER A 29 -41.07 0.46 -41.24
C SER A 29 -41.01 -0.37 -39.95
N ALA A 30 -41.17 -1.69 -40.03
CA ALA A 30 -41.02 -2.60 -38.91
C ALA A 30 -39.56 -2.70 -38.44
N LEU A 31 -38.57 -2.76 -39.34
CA LEU A 31 -37.15 -2.73 -38.99
C LEU A 31 -36.73 -1.38 -38.40
N LYS A 32 -37.27 -0.25 -38.88
CA LYS A 32 -37.09 1.06 -38.22
C LYS A 32 -37.73 1.08 -36.83
N ALA A 33 -38.96 0.58 -36.68
CA ALA A 33 -39.63 0.49 -35.37
C ALA A 33 -38.90 -0.46 -34.38
N PHE A 34 -38.32 -1.55 -34.90
CA PHE A 34 -37.55 -2.52 -34.11
C PHE A 34 -36.15 -2.00 -33.76
N GLN A 35 -35.50 -1.24 -34.65
CA GLN A 35 -34.27 -0.49 -34.36
C GLN A 35 -34.52 0.69 -33.40
N CYS A 36 -35.71 1.30 -33.43
CA CYS A 36 -36.10 2.33 -32.47
C CYS A 36 -36.28 1.76 -31.05
N ASN A 37 -36.78 0.53 -30.92
CA ASN A 37 -36.99 -0.11 -29.61
C ASN A 37 -35.71 -0.69 -28.99
N ASN A 38 -34.70 -1.04 -29.79
CA ASN A 38 -33.42 -1.58 -29.28
C ASN A 38 -32.32 -0.53 -29.07
N ARG A 39 -32.64 0.75 -29.21
CA ARG A 39 -31.70 1.85 -28.89
C ARG A 39 -31.84 2.40 -27.48
N ILE A 40 -32.38 1.61 -26.54
CA ILE A 40 -32.04 1.76 -25.11
C ILE A 40 -30.64 1.17 -24.91
N VAL A 41 -29.65 1.74 -25.60
CA VAL A 41 -28.28 1.69 -25.08
C VAL A 41 -28.40 2.39 -23.75
N MET A 42 -28.22 1.67 -22.64
CA MET A 42 -28.17 2.23 -21.30
C MET A 42 -27.05 3.28 -21.25
N ALA A 43 -27.38 4.49 -21.68
CA ALA A 43 -26.48 5.63 -21.62
C ALA A 43 -26.16 5.80 -20.15
N GLN A 44 -24.87 5.66 -19.81
CA GLN A 44 -24.39 5.92 -18.46
C GLN A 44 -24.94 7.28 -18.04
N LYS A 45 -25.73 7.32 -16.97
CA LYS A 45 -26.22 8.57 -16.39
C LYS A 45 -25.00 9.37 -15.94
N LYS A 46 -24.64 10.39 -16.72
CA LYS A 46 -23.58 11.34 -16.36
C LYS A 46 -24.19 12.46 -15.54
N HIS A 47 -23.49 12.86 -14.49
CA HIS A 47 -23.86 14.06 -13.76
C HIS A 47 -23.63 15.29 -14.64
N LEU A 48 -24.48 16.29 -14.48
CA LEU A 48 -24.29 17.62 -15.05
C LEU A 48 -23.03 18.25 -14.46
N ASP A 49 -22.32 18.98 -15.30
CA ASP A 49 -21.14 19.74 -14.91
C ASP A 49 -21.54 21.01 -14.13
N ASP A 50 -20.68 21.44 -13.22
CA ASP A 50 -20.96 22.59 -12.34
C ASP A 50 -21.08 23.91 -13.14
N PHE A 51 -20.35 24.04 -14.26
CA PHE A 51 -20.52 25.16 -15.18
C PHE A 51 -21.93 25.16 -15.81
N LEU A 52 -22.44 23.98 -16.17
CA LEU A 52 -23.77 23.83 -16.73
C LEU A 52 -24.86 24.11 -15.67
N HIS A 53 -24.63 23.73 -14.41
CA HIS A 53 -25.52 24.10 -13.30
C HIS A 53 -25.63 25.62 -13.16
N GLY A 54 -24.50 26.34 -13.16
CA GLY A 54 -24.49 27.80 -13.08
C GLY A 54 -25.20 28.47 -14.26
N ARG A 55 -25.03 27.91 -15.47
CA ARG A 55 -25.70 28.40 -16.68
C ARG A 55 -27.21 28.23 -16.65
N ILE A 56 -27.71 27.15 -16.04
CA ILE A 56 -29.14 26.91 -15.82
C ILE A 56 -29.68 27.90 -14.79
N ILE A 57 -29.01 28.00 -13.64
CA ILE A 57 -29.46 28.84 -12.53
C ILE A 57 -29.50 30.32 -12.93
N GLY A 58 -28.45 30.84 -13.60
CA GLY A 58 -28.45 32.22 -14.07
C GLY A 58 -29.57 32.54 -15.07
N ARG A 59 -29.98 31.58 -15.92
CA ARG A 59 -31.13 31.76 -16.82
C ARG A 59 -32.47 31.77 -16.08
N LEU A 60 -32.59 30.96 -15.04
CA LEU A 60 -33.79 30.91 -14.19
C LEU A 60 -33.91 32.17 -13.32
N GLU A 61 -32.80 32.71 -12.82
CA GLU A 61 -32.76 33.99 -12.10
C GLU A 61 -33.17 35.17 -13.00
N CYS A 62 -32.86 35.11 -14.29
CA CYS A 62 -33.35 36.07 -15.28
C CYS A 62 -34.85 35.92 -15.64
N GLY A 63 -35.60 35.04 -14.97
CA GLY A 63 -37.03 34.86 -15.16
C GLY A 63 -37.43 33.98 -16.36
N ARG A 64 -36.51 33.23 -16.96
CA ARG A 64 -36.85 32.30 -18.05
C ARG A 64 -37.61 31.09 -17.54
N THR A 65 -38.48 30.54 -18.37
CA THR A 65 -39.28 29.37 -18.00
C THR A 65 -38.44 28.09 -18.03
N HIS A 66 -38.80 27.09 -17.22
CA HIS A 66 -38.09 25.80 -17.19
C HIS A 66 -38.10 25.07 -18.55
N LEU A 67 -39.11 25.32 -19.38
CA LEU A 67 -39.26 24.73 -20.71
C LEU A 67 -38.26 25.32 -21.70
N GLU A 68 -38.13 26.65 -21.74
CA GLU A 68 -37.16 27.35 -22.59
C GLU A 68 -35.72 26.90 -22.29
N VAL A 69 -35.38 26.79 -21.00
CA VAL A 69 -34.04 26.35 -20.58
C VAL A 69 -33.81 24.87 -20.91
N SER A 70 -34.86 24.04 -20.88
CA SER A 70 -34.81 22.63 -21.26
C SER A 70 -34.53 22.47 -22.76
N GLU A 71 -35.23 23.21 -23.60
CA GLU A 71 -35.08 23.17 -25.06
C GLU A 71 -33.73 23.71 -25.53
N GLU A 72 -33.27 24.83 -24.94
CA GLU A 72 -32.00 25.47 -25.31
C GLU A 72 -30.78 24.59 -24.93
N LEU A 73 -30.84 23.93 -23.78
CA LEU A 73 -29.71 23.18 -23.23
C LEU A 73 -29.78 21.67 -23.53
N GLY A 74 -30.91 21.17 -24.05
CA GLY A 74 -31.15 19.76 -24.31
C GLY A 74 -31.22 18.90 -23.04
N ILE A 75 -31.59 19.49 -21.90
CA ILE A 75 -31.64 18.83 -20.59
C ILE A 75 -33.10 18.66 -20.19
N THR A 76 -33.47 17.46 -19.73
CA THR A 76 -34.84 17.21 -19.30
C THR A 76 -35.30 18.19 -18.20
N GLN A 77 -36.48 18.79 -18.39
CA GLN A 77 -37.11 19.73 -17.45
C GLN A 77 -37.13 19.25 -15.99
N SER A 78 -37.28 17.93 -15.74
CA SER A 78 -37.28 17.36 -14.39
C SER A 78 -35.94 17.53 -13.66
N VAL A 79 -34.83 17.61 -14.38
CA VAL A 79 -33.49 17.83 -13.81
C VAL A 79 -33.30 19.30 -13.48
N ILE A 80 -33.77 20.19 -14.36
CA ILE A 80 -33.76 21.65 -14.15
C ILE A 80 -34.61 22.00 -12.91
N SER A 81 -35.82 21.46 -12.81
CA SER A 81 -36.70 21.68 -11.65
C SER A 81 -36.08 21.20 -10.34
N ARG A 82 -35.47 20.01 -10.32
CA ARG A 82 -34.77 19.48 -9.13
C ARG A 82 -33.55 20.31 -8.76
N LEU A 83 -32.80 20.80 -9.75
CA LEU A 83 -31.64 21.67 -9.53
C LEU A 83 -32.09 23.02 -8.94
N TRP A 84 -33.15 23.62 -9.50
CA TRP A 84 -33.70 24.89 -9.04
C TRP A 84 -34.20 24.81 -7.60
N GLN A 85 -34.97 23.77 -7.27
CA GLN A 85 -35.43 23.53 -5.89
C GLN A 85 -34.25 23.39 -4.93
N ARG A 86 -33.25 22.56 -5.28
CA ARG A 86 -32.05 22.40 -4.46
C ARG A 86 -31.26 23.71 -4.30
N PHE A 87 -31.21 24.56 -5.33
CA PHE A 87 -30.57 25.86 -5.24
C PHE A 87 -31.32 26.81 -4.30
N GLN A 88 -32.65 26.80 -4.32
CA GLN A 88 -33.47 27.58 -3.38
C GLN A 88 -33.30 27.10 -1.93
N ASP A 89 -33.12 25.79 -1.71
CA ASP A 89 -32.92 25.22 -0.38
C ASP A 89 -31.50 25.44 0.17
N ASP A 90 -30.46 25.12 -0.61
CA ASP A 90 -29.06 25.08 -0.16
C ASP A 90 -28.27 26.36 -0.51
N GLY A 91 -28.74 27.18 -1.46
CA GLY A 91 -28.00 28.32 -2.04
C GLY A 91 -26.74 27.93 -2.83
N ASN A 92 -26.48 26.63 -3.00
CA ASN A 92 -25.25 26.13 -3.61
C ASN A 92 -25.51 25.47 -4.98
N VAL A 93 -24.82 25.97 -5.99
CA VAL A 93 -24.82 25.46 -7.37
C VAL A 93 -24.04 24.14 -7.49
N SER A 94 -23.05 23.97 -6.62
CA SER A 94 -22.10 22.86 -6.69
C SER A 94 -22.71 21.56 -6.18
N ARG A 95 -22.16 20.44 -6.66
CA ARG A 95 -22.52 19.12 -6.16
C ARG A 95 -22.09 18.94 -4.70
N CYS A 96 -23.02 18.54 -3.83
CA CYS A 96 -22.69 18.01 -2.51
C CYS A 96 -22.18 16.57 -2.65
N TYR A 97 -20.95 16.32 -2.19
CA TYR A 97 -20.44 14.97 -2.08
C TYR A 97 -21.06 14.27 -0.87
N SER A 98 -21.69 13.12 -1.11
CA SER A 98 -22.15 12.27 -0.03
C SER A 98 -20.94 11.74 0.76
N PRO A 99 -20.97 11.72 2.10
CA PRO A 99 -19.84 11.34 2.95
C PRO A 99 -19.40 9.87 2.82
N GLY A 100 -20.06 9.10 1.96
CA GLY A 100 -19.79 7.70 1.71
C GLY A 100 -20.23 6.81 2.88
N ARG A 101 -19.79 5.56 2.84
CA ARG A 101 -20.10 4.59 3.91
C ARG A 101 -19.37 4.99 5.21
N PRO A 102 -20.07 5.04 6.36
CA PRO A 102 -19.44 5.27 7.65
C PRO A 102 -18.34 4.25 7.95
N ARG A 103 -17.35 4.69 8.72
CA ARG A 103 -16.23 3.85 9.13
C ARG A 103 -16.71 2.85 10.19
N VAL A 104 -16.15 1.64 10.15
CA VAL A 104 -16.35 0.64 11.21
C VAL A 104 -15.66 1.07 12.50
N THR A 105 -14.55 1.81 12.41
CA THR A 105 -13.79 2.25 13.58
C THR A 105 -14.10 3.68 13.99
N MET A 106 -14.06 3.92 15.29
CA MET A 106 -14.20 5.22 15.93
C MET A 106 -12.82 5.86 16.21
N PRO A 107 -12.71 7.19 16.31
CA PRO A 107 -11.43 7.85 16.61
C PRO A 107 -10.76 7.36 17.91
N LYS A 108 -11.54 7.00 18.93
CA LYS A 108 -11.03 6.43 20.19
C LYS A 108 -10.34 5.07 20.00
N GLU A 109 -10.84 4.26 19.06
CA GLU A 109 -10.30 2.93 18.74
C GLU A 109 -9.02 3.05 17.93
N ASP A 110 -8.99 3.99 16.98
CA ASP A 110 -7.77 4.31 16.22
C ASP A 110 -6.65 4.80 17.16
N ARG A 111 -7.00 5.60 18.19
CA ARG A 111 -6.05 6.02 19.24
C ARG A 111 -5.58 4.85 20.10
N TYR A 112 -6.48 3.94 20.48
CA TYR A 112 -6.12 2.72 21.20
C TYR A 112 -5.14 1.86 20.40
N LEU A 113 -5.41 1.63 19.10
CA LEU A 113 -4.52 0.91 18.20
C LEU A 113 -3.13 1.55 18.15
N ALA A 114 -3.05 2.88 18.09
CA ALA A 114 -1.78 3.61 18.08
C ALA A 114 -0.96 3.41 19.37
N ILE A 115 -1.62 3.43 20.51
CA ILE A 115 -0.97 3.28 21.82
C ILE A 115 -0.44 1.85 21.96
N ILE A 116 -1.28 0.85 21.69
CA ILE A 116 -0.89 -0.55 21.80
C ILE A 116 0.23 -0.91 20.82
N THR A 117 0.15 -0.45 19.57
CA THR A 117 1.21 -0.72 18.60
C THR A 117 2.54 -0.10 19.00
N LYS A 118 2.55 1.10 19.56
CA LYS A 118 3.79 1.73 20.05
C LYS A 118 4.34 1.00 21.28
N ARG A 119 3.47 0.45 22.14
CA ARG A 119 3.87 -0.33 23.32
C ARG A 119 4.41 -1.71 22.94
N ILE A 120 3.75 -2.40 22.02
CA ILE A 120 4.11 -3.75 21.56
C ILE A 120 4.30 -3.72 20.04
N ARG A 121 5.47 -3.25 19.61
CA ARG A 121 5.73 -2.98 18.19
C ARG A 121 5.82 -4.23 17.33
N GLN A 122 6.03 -5.41 17.93
CA GLN A 122 6.14 -6.69 17.24
C GLN A 122 4.78 -7.41 17.07
N SER A 123 3.69 -6.84 17.59
CA SER A 123 2.35 -7.45 17.47
C SER A 123 1.92 -7.62 16.01
N THR A 124 1.30 -8.76 15.69
CA THR A 124 0.72 -8.94 14.36
C THR A 124 -0.57 -8.13 14.20
N ALA A 125 -0.95 -7.83 12.95
CA ALA A 125 -2.24 -7.17 12.69
C ALA A 125 -3.44 -7.97 13.22
N SER A 126 -3.33 -9.30 13.25
CA SER A 126 -4.34 -10.20 13.83
C SER A 126 -4.45 -10.02 15.34
N ASP A 127 -3.31 -9.94 16.03
CA ASP A 127 -3.30 -9.80 17.49
C ASP A 127 -3.83 -8.42 17.91
N LEU A 128 -3.47 -7.37 17.17
CA LEU A 128 -4.01 -6.03 17.38
C LEU A 128 -5.52 -5.98 17.17
N SER A 129 -6.03 -6.68 16.15
CA SER A 129 -7.46 -6.82 15.91
C SER A 129 -8.16 -7.54 17.06
N ARG A 130 -7.56 -8.61 17.59
CA ARG A 130 -8.11 -9.36 18.73
C ARG A 130 -8.13 -8.50 19.99
N GLN A 131 -7.04 -7.78 20.27
CA GLN A 131 -6.96 -6.87 21.41
C GLN A 131 -7.99 -5.74 21.34
N LEU A 132 -8.18 -5.15 20.16
CA LEU A 132 -9.23 -4.13 19.97
C LEU A 132 -10.62 -4.70 20.21
N CYS A 133 -10.90 -5.90 19.69
CA CYS A 133 -12.18 -6.57 19.90
C CYS A 133 -12.42 -6.84 21.39
N SER A 134 -11.40 -7.30 22.13
CA SER A 134 -11.51 -7.54 23.57
C SER A 134 -11.71 -6.26 24.38
N ALA A 135 -11.16 -5.13 23.94
CA ALA A 135 -11.23 -3.87 24.69
C ALA A 135 -12.47 -3.01 24.37
N THR A 136 -12.99 -3.07 23.14
CA THR A 136 -14.09 -2.18 22.70
C THR A 136 -15.28 -2.95 22.10
N GLY A 137 -15.16 -4.26 21.87
CA GLY A 137 -16.18 -5.09 21.22
C GLY A 137 -16.18 -4.98 19.69
N THR A 138 -15.40 -4.06 19.11
CA THR A 138 -15.38 -3.81 17.67
C THR A 138 -14.52 -4.84 16.95
N THR A 139 -15.18 -5.67 16.14
CA THR A 139 -14.50 -6.64 15.29
C THR A 139 -14.01 -5.98 14.01
N VAL A 140 -12.69 -5.97 13.80
CA VAL A 140 -12.08 -5.40 12.60
C VAL A 140 -11.33 -6.47 11.81
N SER A 141 -11.13 -6.23 10.52
CA SER A 141 -10.28 -7.11 9.71
C SER A 141 -8.81 -6.71 9.83
N ARG A 142 -7.89 -7.65 9.57
CA ARG A 142 -6.44 -7.36 9.47
C ARG A 142 -6.14 -6.21 8.51
N LYS A 143 -6.84 -6.17 7.36
CA LYS A 143 -6.68 -5.10 6.36
C LYS A 143 -7.10 -3.73 6.91
N THR A 144 -8.16 -3.70 7.73
CA THR A 144 -8.60 -2.46 8.40
C THR A 144 -7.51 -1.94 9.34
N VAL A 145 -6.90 -2.82 10.15
CA VAL A 145 -5.79 -2.45 11.05
C VAL A 145 -4.62 -1.85 10.25
N TYR A 146 -4.20 -2.48 9.16
CA TYR A 146 -3.16 -1.92 8.29
C TYR A 146 -3.50 -0.52 7.77
N ARG A 147 -4.73 -0.31 7.29
CA ARG A 147 -5.16 1.00 6.79
C ARG A 147 -5.15 2.04 7.90
N ARG A 148 -5.65 1.71 9.10
CA ARG A 148 -5.68 2.62 10.26
C ARG A 148 -4.29 3.00 10.74
N LEU A 149 -3.41 2.02 10.90
CA LEU A 149 -2.02 2.29 11.28
C LEU A 149 -1.28 3.09 10.19
N GLY A 150 -1.56 2.83 8.92
CA GLY A 150 -1.03 3.61 7.80
C GLY A 150 -1.47 5.08 7.84
N HIS A 151 -2.73 5.37 8.18
CA HIS A 151 -3.20 6.75 8.40
C HIS A 151 -2.50 7.46 9.56
N ILE A 152 -2.01 6.70 10.55
CA ILE A 152 -1.25 7.20 11.71
C ILE A 152 0.26 7.29 11.39
N GLY A 153 0.69 6.80 10.23
CA GLY A 153 2.10 6.78 9.80
C GLY A 153 2.91 5.61 10.36
N LEU A 154 2.26 4.56 10.87
CA LEU A 154 2.90 3.33 11.33
C LEU A 154 2.81 2.25 10.27
N TYR A 155 3.99 1.71 9.90
CA TYR A 155 4.10 0.69 8.86
C TYR A 155 4.82 -0.54 9.40
N ALA A 156 4.30 -1.72 9.06
CA ALA A 156 4.98 -2.97 9.34
C ALA A 156 6.22 -3.09 8.44
N ARG A 157 7.41 -3.10 9.05
CA ARG A 157 8.71 -3.18 8.36
C ARG A 157 9.61 -4.20 9.05
N ARG A 158 10.61 -4.70 8.31
CA ARG A 158 11.64 -5.53 8.92
C ARG A 158 12.48 -4.67 9.87
N PRO A 159 12.67 -5.10 11.13
CA PRO A 159 13.55 -4.40 12.05
C PRO A 159 15.00 -4.53 11.61
N VAL A 160 15.81 -3.54 11.96
CA VAL A 160 17.26 -3.63 11.81
C VAL A 160 17.79 -4.52 12.93
N ARG A 161 18.73 -5.40 12.59
CA ARG A 161 19.44 -6.19 13.59
C ARG A 161 20.76 -5.54 13.91
N CYS A 162 20.94 -5.21 15.17
CA CYS A 162 22.19 -4.65 15.67
C CYS A 162 22.57 -5.36 16.98
N VAL A 163 23.86 -5.26 17.30
CA VAL A 163 24.31 -5.56 18.65
C VAL A 163 23.92 -4.35 19.50
N PRO A 164 23.22 -4.53 20.63
CA PRO A 164 22.91 -3.43 21.52
C PRO A 164 24.21 -2.80 22.00
N ILE A 165 24.38 -1.50 21.75
CA ILE A 165 25.52 -0.73 22.21
C ILE A 165 25.05 0.22 23.30
N THR A 166 25.78 0.25 24.42
CA THR A 166 25.57 1.23 25.47
C THR A 166 26.07 2.60 25.01
N ALA A 167 25.61 3.67 25.65
CA ALA A 167 26.08 5.02 25.35
C ALA A 167 27.60 5.16 25.54
N SER A 168 28.18 4.47 26.53
CA SER A 168 29.63 4.44 26.75
C SER A 168 30.38 3.77 25.59
N HIS A 169 29.93 2.59 25.15
CA HIS A 169 30.50 1.91 23.99
C HIS A 169 30.38 2.75 22.71
N SER A 170 29.26 3.46 22.52
CA SER A 170 29.09 4.34 21.38
C SER A 170 30.11 5.48 21.37
N ARG A 171 30.40 6.08 22.53
CA ARG A 171 31.42 7.14 22.65
C ARG A 171 32.82 6.61 22.38
N LEU A 172 33.19 5.48 23.00
CA LEU A 172 34.50 4.84 22.78
C LEU A 172 34.73 4.49 21.31
N ARG A 173 33.72 3.89 20.67
CA ARG A 173 33.80 3.56 19.23
C ARG A 173 33.94 4.80 18.36
N LEU A 174 33.25 5.89 18.69
CA LEU A 174 33.35 7.15 17.96
C LEU A 174 34.73 7.79 18.13
N THR A 175 35.26 7.83 19.35
CA THR A 175 36.62 8.33 19.61
C THR A 175 37.65 7.51 18.86
N TRP A 176 37.59 6.18 18.97
CA TRP A 176 38.46 5.29 18.19
C TRP A 176 38.34 5.56 16.68
N SER A 177 37.12 5.68 16.16
CA SER A 177 36.94 5.95 14.72
C SER A 177 37.58 7.28 14.30
N ARG A 178 37.51 8.31 15.15
CA ARG A 178 38.13 9.62 14.90
C ARG A 178 39.64 9.56 14.97
N ASP A 179 40.19 8.87 15.97
CA ASP A 179 41.65 8.74 16.17
C ASP A 179 42.31 8.05 14.96
N TYR A 180 41.63 7.05 14.39
CA TYR A 180 42.14 6.28 13.25
C TYR A 180 41.64 6.78 11.87
N ALA A 181 40.78 7.82 11.81
CA ALA A 181 40.19 8.31 10.56
C ALA A 181 41.23 8.86 9.56
N LEU A 182 42.32 9.44 10.07
CA LEU A 182 43.37 10.07 9.26
C LEU A 182 44.55 9.15 8.94
N ARG A 183 44.44 7.84 9.25
CA ARG A 183 45.53 6.90 8.95
C ARG A 183 45.75 6.76 7.44
N THR A 184 47.02 6.72 7.04
CA THR A 184 47.41 6.53 5.63
C THR A 184 47.26 5.07 5.20
N PRO A 185 47.10 4.78 3.90
CA PRO A 185 47.04 3.41 3.39
C PRO A 185 48.25 2.54 3.78
N GLN A 186 49.45 3.14 3.85
CA GLN A 186 50.67 2.45 4.29
C GLN A 186 50.62 2.10 5.79
N GLN A 187 49.96 2.92 6.60
CA GLN A 187 49.74 2.58 8.00
C GLN A 187 48.69 1.48 8.17
N TRP A 188 47.74 1.36 7.23
CA TRP A 188 46.77 0.26 7.21
C TRP A 188 47.36 -1.04 6.67
N SER A 189 48.38 -1.00 5.80
CA SER A 189 48.97 -2.21 5.22
C SER A 189 49.65 -3.12 6.25
N CYS A 190 50.07 -2.57 7.38
CA CYS A 190 50.69 -3.32 8.47
C CYS A 190 49.68 -3.83 9.52
N VAL A 191 48.37 -3.59 9.34
CA VAL A 191 47.33 -4.01 10.28
C VAL A 191 46.69 -5.31 9.80
N MET A 192 46.80 -6.35 10.62
CA MET A 192 46.06 -7.60 10.44
C MET A 192 44.73 -7.54 11.17
N PHE A 193 43.64 -7.87 10.48
CA PHE A 193 42.32 -8.03 11.05
C PHE A 193 42.01 -9.52 11.19
N SER A 194 41.67 -9.97 12.38
CA SER A 194 41.18 -11.33 12.63
C SER A 194 39.79 -11.28 13.27
N ASP A 195 38.96 -12.28 12.96
CA ASP A 195 37.66 -12.44 13.59
C ASP A 195 37.24 -13.92 13.59
N GLU A 196 36.24 -14.21 14.42
CA GLU A 196 35.61 -15.52 14.53
C GLU A 196 34.21 -15.49 13.92
N SER A 197 33.97 -16.32 12.90
CA SER A 197 32.66 -16.47 12.29
C SER A 197 32.05 -17.82 12.63
N ARG A 198 30.87 -17.81 13.27
CA ARG A 198 30.10 -19.03 13.55
C ARG A 198 29.04 -19.29 12.49
N PHE A 199 29.05 -20.50 11.93
CA PHE A 199 28.05 -21.01 11.00
C PHE A 199 27.10 -21.96 11.73
N SER A 200 25.87 -21.51 11.98
CA SER A 200 24.84 -22.28 12.67
C SER A 200 24.00 -23.12 11.71
N LEU A 201 23.63 -24.33 12.14
CA LEU A 201 22.73 -25.20 11.38
C LEU A 201 21.24 -24.79 11.48
N GLN A 202 20.90 -23.96 12.47
CA GLN A 202 19.54 -23.44 12.63
C GLN A 202 19.35 -22.16 11.81
N SER A 203 18.25 -22.11 11.05
CA SER A 203 17.83 -20.91 10.34
C SER A 203 17.06 -19.99 11.27
N ASP A 204 17.54 -18.76 11.44
CA ASP A 204 16.72 -17.70 12.01
C ASP A 204 15.62 -17.32 11.00
N SER A 205 14.34 -17.41 11.40
CA SER A 205 13.22 -17.24 10.47
C SER A 205 13.17 -15.85 9.82
N ARG A 206 13.82 -14.82 10.40
CA ARG A 206 13.89 -13.41 9.93
C ARG A 206 12.54 -12.80 9.50
N ARG A 207 11.42 -13.44 9.84
CA ARG A 207 10.06 -13.09 9.39
C ARG A 207 9.38 -12.08 10.31
N THR A 208 10.04 -11.67 11.39
CA THR A 208 9.51 -10.68 12.34
C THR A 208 9.36 -9.32 11.68
N LEU A 209 8.20 -8.69 11.89
CA LEU A 209 7.92 -7.32 11.49
C LEU A 209 7.71 -6.46 12.72
N VAL A 210 8.05 -5.19 12.59
CA VAL A 210 7.87 -4.17 13.62
C VAL A 210 7.10 -3.01 13.03
N TRP A 211 6.10 -2.52 13.75
CA TRP A 211 5.39 -1.29 13.41
C TRP A 211 6.24 -0.09 13.75
N ARG A 212 6.63 0.68 12.72
CA ARG A 212 7.47 1.87 12.91
C ARG A 212 7.12 2.98 11.93
N ALA A 213 7.44 4.20 12.33
CA ALA A 213 7.40 5.35 11.45
C ALA A 213 8.59 5.34 10.48
N PRO A 214 8.47 5.95 9.28
CA PRO A 214 9.61 6.19 8.40
C PRO A 214 10.75 6.92 9.12
N GLY A 215 12.01 6.65 8.72
CA GLY A 215 13.20 7.27 9.33
C GLY A 215 13.61 6.75 10.71
N THR A 216 12.76 5.99 11.40
CA THR A 216 13.03 5.55 12.78
C THR A 216 13.72 4.18 12.88
N CYS A 217 14.44 3.74 11.84
CA CYS A 217 14.90 2.36 11.73
C CYS A 217 15.93 1.90 12.78
N TYR A 218 16.75 2.82 13.29
CA TYR A 218 17.79 2.56 14.28
C TYR A 218 17.40 2.94 15.72
N HIS A 219 16.14 3.34 15.96
CA HIS A 219 15.65 3.48 17.33
C HIS A 219 15.68 2.12 18.03
N GLN A 220 16.12 2.11 19.29
CA GLN A 220 16.29 0.90 20.09
C GLN A 220 15.02 0.02 20.08
N ASP A 221 13.84 0.61 20.28
CA ASP A 221 12.55 -0.09 20.23
C ASP A 221 12.22 -0.75 18.87
N ASN A 222 12.83 -0.27 17.78
CA ASN A 222 12.61 -0.74 16.42
C ASN A 222 13.68 -1.71 15.92
N THR A 223 14.67 -1.99 16.78
CA THR A 223 15.76 -2.93 16.50
C THR A 223 15.49 -4.26 17.18
N ILE A 224 16.03 -5.32 16.59
CA ILE A 224 16.08 -6.63 17.23
C ILE A 224 17.54 -6.93 17.53
N GLU A 225 17.80 -7.32 18.77
CA GLU A 225 19.14 -7.74 19.15
C GLU A 225 19.55 -8.96 18.33
N ARG A 226 20.75 -8.89 17.77
CA ARG A 226 21.37 -10.08 17.20
C ARG A 226 21.71 -11.00 18.38
N HIS A 227 20.90 -12.04 18.61
CA HIS A 227 21.19 -13.06 19.62
C HIS A 227 22.64 -13.55 19.44
N ARG A 228 23.39 -13.52 20.54
CA ARG A 228 24.67 -14.21 20.62
C ARG A 228 24.36 -15.70 20.71
N TYR A 229 24.73 -16.41 19.64
CA TYR A 229 25.20 -17.80 19.69
C TYR A 229 24.36 -18.76 20.55
N GLY A 230 23.22 -19.22 20.03
CA GLY A 230 22.46 -20.33 20.61
C GLY A 230 22.33 -21.45 19.60
N GLY A 231 23.13 -22.52 19.73
CA GLY A 231 23.00 -23.73 18.92
C GLY A 231 24.33 -24.34 18.45
N ALA A 232 24.26 -25.60 18.02
CA ALA A 232 25.38 -26.30 17.37
C ALA A 232 25.76 -25.63 16.04
N GLY A 233 27.07 -25.52 15.79
CA GLY A 233 27.60 -24.80 14.65
C GLY A 233 29.11 -24.84 14.62
N TRP A 234 29.67 -24.62 13.45
CA TRP A 234 31.11 -24.58 13.22
C TRP A 234 31.61 -23.17 13.43
N LEU A 235 32.74 -23.03 14.11
CA LEU A 235 33.44 -21.77 14.27
C LEU A 235 34.63 -21.78 13.30
N VAL A 236 34.73 -20.73 12.50
CA VAL A 236 35.82 -20.52 11.56
C VAL A 236 36.57 -19.27 12.01
N TRP A 237 37.86 -19.41 12.27
CA TRP A 237 38.77 -18.31 12.51
C TRP A 237 39.58 -18.03 11.24
N GLY A 238 39.85 -16.76 11.01
CA GLY A 238 40.76 -16.33 9.95
C GLY A 238 41.23 -14.90 10.16
N GLY A 239 42.38 -14.59 9.58
CA GLY A 239 42.97 -13.27 9.55
C GLY A 239 43.21 -12.78 8.13
N ILE A 240 43.08 -11.48 7.93
CA ILE A 240 43.27 -10.79 6.65
C ILE A 240 44.18 -9.58 6.88
N ILE A 241 45.15 -9.41 6.00
CA ILE A 241 46.03 -8.24 5.93
C ILE A 241 46.03 -7.72 4.49
N LEU A 242 46.47 -6.48 4.27
CA LEU A 242 46.50 -5.95 2.90
C LEU A 242 47.39 -6.82 2.00
N GLY A 243 46.80 -7.46 1.00
CA GLY A 243 47.50 -8.32 0.05
C GLY A 243 47.70 -9.78 0.47
N SER A 244 47.24 -10.21 1.66
CA SER A 244 47.36 -11.60 2.11
C SER A 244 46.25 -12.02 3.07
N ARG A 245 46.17 -13.33 3.36
CA ARG A 245 45.25 -13.92 4.34
C ARG A 245 45.92 -15.09 5.04
N THR A 246 45.47 -15.42 6.24
CA THR A 246 45.86 -16.66 6.91
C THR A 246 45.07 -17.84 6.35
N ASP A 247 45.51 -19.03 6.74
CA ASP A 247 44.67 -20.21 6.63
C ASP A 247 43.45 -20.09 7.54
N LEU A 248 42.38 -20.78 7.15
CA LEU A 248 41.14 -20.82 7.92
C LEU A 248 41.17 -22.00 8.88
N HIS A 249 40.99 -21.72 10.15
CA HIS A 249 40.95 -22.74 11.20
C HIS A 249 39.49 -23.02 11.55
N VAL A 250 39.06 -24.27 11.37
CA VAL A 250 37.67 -24.69 11.58
C VAL A 250 37.59 -25.56 12.82
N GLN A 251 36.75 -25.15 13.77
CA GLN A 251 36.57 -25.84 15.05
C GLN A 251 35.08 -26.10 15.30
N SER A 252 34.75 -27.28 15.80
CA SER A 252 33.38 -27.65 16.20
C SER A 252 32.99 -27.20 17.62
N ILE A 253 33.97 -26.80 18.42
CA ILE A 253 33.84 -26.39 19.83
C ILE A 253 34.02 -24.88 20.01
N THR A 254 33.62 -24.37 21.18
CA THR A 254 33.85 -22.98 21.59
C THR A 254 35.35 -22.70 21.66
N MET A 255 35.81 -21.61 21.05
CA MET A 255 37.21 -21.19 21.13
C MET A 255 37.56 -20.78 22.55
N THR A 256 38.57 -21.44 23.11
CA THR A 256 39.13 -21.13 24.43
C THR A 256 40.53 -20.57 24.26
N GLY A 257 41.05 -19.88 25.30
CA GLY A 257 42.39 -19.27 25.24
C GLY A 257 43.52 -20.27 24.93
N HIS A 258 43.37 -21.54 25.30
CA HIS A 258 44.33 -22.60 24.97
C HIS A 258 44.32 -22.91 23.46
N ILE A 259 43.14 -23.04 22.86
CA ILE A 259 43.00 -23.25 21.40
C ILE A 259 43.60 -22.08 20.63
N TYR A 260 43.38 -20.85 21.11
CA TYR A 260 44.00 -19.67 20.51
C TYR A 260 45.53 -19.70 20.55
N ARG A 261 46.11 -20.14 21.67
CA ARG A 261 47.55 -20.20 21.84
C ARG A 261 48.18 -21.35 21.05
N ASP A 262 47.53 -22.51 21.02
CA ASP A 262 48.17 -23.75 20.57
C ASP A 262 47.85 -24.09 19.11
N VAL A 263 46.78 -23.51 18.54
CA VAL A 263 46.27 -23.83 17.20
C VAL A 263 46.27 -22.63 16.25
N ILE A 264 46.24 -21.40 16.77
CA ILE A 264 46.06 -20.17 15.98
C ILE A 264 47.30 -19.26 15.99
N LEU A 265 47.92 -19.04 17.17
CA LEU A 265 49.13 -18.24 17.35
C LEU A 265 50.40 -19.09 17.22
#